data_AF-A0A7S3RW06-F1
#
_entry.id   AF-A0A7S3RW06-F1
#
_cell.length_a   1.000
_cell.length_b   1.000
_cell.length_c   1.000
_cell.angle_alpha   90.00
_cell.angle_beta   90.00
_cell.angle_gamma   90.00
#
_symmetry.space_group_name_H-M   'P 1'
#
loop_
_entity.id
_entity.type
_entity.pdbx_description
1 polymer ?
#
loop_
_entity_poly.entity_id
_entity_poly.type
_entity_poly.pdbx_seq_one_letter_code
_entity_poly.pdbx_strand_id
1 'polypeptide(L)'
;LGGDATLVVPCPPAAKGQPQQLDAYAHLGAFAEGAPAATRDALWRAVGKAAREAAAKSEPTWISTEGTGVPWLHVRFDRRPKYFHHEPFRRRPPKPDAPRRRMAGI
;
A
#
# COMPACT_ATOMS: atom_id res chain seq x y z
N LEU A 1 8.97 -14.20 3.21
CA LEU A 1 9.09 -12.72 3.12
C LEU A 1 10.43 -12.31 3.72
N GLY A 2 11.18 -11.40 3.10
CA GLY A 2 12.55 -11.04 3.51
C GLY A 2 12.66 -9.99 4.64
N GLY A 3 11.57 -9.71 5.37
CA GLY A 3 11.56 -8.78 6.52
C GLY A 3 11.68 -7.29 6.18
N ASP A 4 11.61 -6.91 4.90
CA ASP A 4 11.88 -5.54 4.43
C ASP A 4 10.65 -4.79 3.90
N ALA A 5 9.47 -5.37 4.10
CA ALA A 5 8.20 -4.80 3.66
C ALA A 5 7.21 -4.72 4.83
N THR A 6 6.46 -3.62 4.89
CA THR A 6 5.21 -3.56 5.67
C THR A 6 4.04 -3.95 4.75
N LEU A 7 3.16 -4.83 5.22
CA LEU A 7 1.99 -5.27 4.48
C LEU A 7 0.72 -4.78 5.16
N VAL A 8 -0.16 -4.14 4.41
CA VAL A 8 -1.53 -3.87 4.81
C VAL A 8 -2.42 -4.81 4.03
N VAL A 9 -3.16 -5.67 4.74
CA VAL A 9 -4.01 -6.70 4.14
C VAL A 9 -5.45 -6.54 4.63
N PRO A 10 -6.46 -6.59 3.75
CA PRO A 10 -7.84 -6.68 4.19
C PRO A 10 -8.07 -8.04 4.85
N CYS A 11 -8.83 -8.02 5.95
CA CYS A 11 -9.30 -9.24 6.60
C CYS A 11 -10.81 -9.32 6.40
N PRO A 12 -11.35 -10.42 5.85
CA PRO A 12 -12.78 -10.59 5.76
C PRO A 12 -13.41 -10.59 7.16
N PRO A 13 -14.58 -9.96 7.34
CA PRO A 13 -15.28 -10.01 8.62
C PRO A 13 -15.59 -11.46 8.98
N ALA A 14 -15.45 -11.81 10.27
CA ALA A 14 -15.69 -13.17 10.74
C ALA A 14 -17.12 -13.60 10.38
N ALA A 15 -17.26 -14.62 9.53
CA ALA A 15 -18.55 -15.14 9.15
C ALA A 15 -19.06 -16.09 10.24
N LYS A 16 -20.11 -15.67 10.97
CA LYS A 16 -20.80 -16.55 11.93
C LYS A 16 -21.60 -17.61 11.17
N GLY A 17 -20.95 -18.70 10.78
CA GLY A 17 -21.59 -19.88 10.19
C GLY A 17 -22.05 -19.72 8.72
N GLN A 18 -21.53 -18.73 7.99
CA GLN A 18 -21.80 -18.55 6.56
C GLN A 18 -20.50 -18.74 5.75
N PRO A 19 -20.57 -19.25 4.51
CA PRO A 19 -19.40 -19.30 3.63
C PRO A 19 -18.81 -17.91 3.46
N GLN A 20 -17.51 -17.77 3.71
CA GLN A 20 -16.81 -16.51 3.56
C GLN A 20 -16.50 -16.31 2.07
N GLN A 21 -16.96 -15.19 1.49
CA GLN A 21 -16.74 -14.89 0.08
C GLN A 21 -15.31 -14.35 -0.12
N LEU A 22 -14.34 -15.27 -0.14
CA LEU A 22 -12.91 -14.96 -0.17
C LEU A 22 -12.43 -14.48 -1.54
N ASP A 23 -13.17 -14.76 -2.62
CA ASP A 23 -12.80 -14.37 -3.98
C ASP A 23 -12.64 -12.86 -4.14
N ALA A 24 -13.45 -12.07 -3.43
CA ALA A 24 -13.34 -10.62 -3.36
C ALA A 24 -12.01 -10.15 -2.75
N TYR A 25 -11.22 -11.02 -2.12
CA TYR A 25 -9.96 -10.67 -1.47
C TYR A 25 -8.75 -11.14 -2.28
N ALA A 26 -8.93 -11.73 -3.46
CA ALA A 26 -7.81 -12.30 -4.23
C ALA A 26 -6.85 -11.24 -4.80
N HIS A 27 -7.40 -10.14 -5.34
CA HIS A 27 -6.63 -9.04 -5.91
C HIS A 27 -7.43 -7.73 -5.90
N LEU A 28 -6.79 -6.61 -6.24
CA LEU A 28 -7.39 -5.27 -6.11
C LEU A 28 -8.70 -5.11 -6.91
N GLY A 29 -8.76 -5.63 -8.14
CA GLY A 29 -9.98 -5.57 -8.98
C GLY A 29 -11.19 -6.25 -8.33
N ALA A 30 -11.05 -7.53 -7.97
CA ALA A 30 -12.10 -8.29 -7.29
C ALA A 30 -12.51 -7.63 -5.96
N PHE A 31 -11.56 -7.02 -5.24
CA PHE A 31 -11.84 -6.30 -4.01
C PHE A 31 -12.63 -5.00 -4.24
N ALA A 32 -12.28 -4.25 -5.29
CA ALA A 32 -13.00 -3.03 -5.63
C ALA A 32 -14.46 -3.31 -6.01
N GLU A 33 -14.70 -4.41 -6.72
CA GLU A 33 -16.01 -4.84 -7.21
C GLU A 33 -16.86 -5.53 -6.14
N GLY A 34 -16.28 -6.49 -5.42
CA GLY A 34 -17.03 -7.44 -4.58
C GLY A 34 -16.95 -7.21 -3.08
N ALA A 35 -15.98 -6.46 -2.56
CA ALA A 35 -15.84 -6.30 -1.12
C ALA A 35 -16.87 -5.30 -0.54
N PRO A 36 -17.40 -5.54 0.68
CA PRO A 36 -18.27 -4.57 1.35
C PRO A 36 -17.64 -3.18 1.43
N ALA A 37 -18.44 -2.12 1.26
CA ALA A 37 -17.95 -0.73 1.30
C ALA A 37 -17.17 -0.43 2.59
N ALA A 38 -17.67 -0.87 3.74
CA ALA A 38 -16.99 -0.70 5.02
C ALA A 38 -15.58 -1.35 5.05
N THR A 39 -15.43 -2.52 4.43
CA THR A 39 -14.14 -3.22 4.32
C THR A 39 -13.19 -2.48 3.38
N ARG A 40 -13.70 -1.99 2.24
CA ARG A 40 -12.92 -1.17 1.29
C ARG A 40 -12.40 0.09 1.96
N ASP A 41 -13.27 0.80 2.67
CA ASP A 41 -12.90 2.01 3.39
C ASP A 41 -11.91 1.72 4.52
N ALA A 42 -12.08 0.61 5.25
CA ALA A 42 -11.16 0.20 6.30
C ALA A 42 -9.75 -0.09 5.75
N LEU A 43 -9.66 -0.78 4.61
CA LEU A 43 -8.38 -1.00 3.92
C LEU A 43 -7.72 0.35 3.59
N TRP A 44 -8.44 1.26 2.94
CA TRP A 44 -7.85 2.53 2.50
C TRP A 44 -7.49 3.46 3.67
N ARG A 45 -8.24 3.43 4.77
CA ARG A 45 -7.85 4.10 6.02
C ARG A 45 -6.53 3.56 6.57
N ALA A 46 -6.38 2.23 6.61
CA ALA A 46 -5.15 1.59 7.08
C ALA A 46 -3.96 1.88 6.15
N VAL A 47 -4.16 1.83 4.83
CA VAL A 47 -3.17 2.21 3.82
C VAL A 47 -2.77 3.68 3.99
N GLY A 48 -3.73 4.58 4.17
CA GLY A 48 -3.45 6.00 4.39
C GLY A 48 -2.63 6.25 5.66
N LYS A 49 -2.92 5.53 6.75
CA LYS A 49 -2.11 5.58 7.98
C LYS A 49 -0.68 5.09 7.73
N ALA A 50 -0.52 3.93 7.10
CA ALA A 50 0.80 3.38 6.75
C ALA A 50 1.58 4.30 5.81
N ALA A 51 0.91 4.95 4.85
CA ALA A 51 1.52 5.92 3.95
C ALA A 51 2.01 7.17 4.67
N ARG A 52 1.25 7.69 5.65
CA ARG A 52 1.70 8.82 6.49
C ARG A 52 2.92 8.43 7.32
N GLU A 53 2.92 7.25 7.92
CA GLU A 53 4.07 6.73 8.68
C GLU A 53 5.30 6.50 7.80
N ALA A 54 5.11 6.05 6.55
CA ALA A 54 6.17 5.92 5.58
C ALA A 54 6.72 7.28 5.13
N ALA A 55 5.84 8.25 4.85
CA ALA A 55 6.23 9.60 4.44
C ALA A 55 6.96 10.39 5.55
N ALA A 56 6.72 10.07 6.82
CA ALA A 56 7.47 10.64 7.93
C ALA A 56 8.95 10.20 7.97
N LYS A 57 9.31 9.13 7.23
CA LYS A 57 10.70 8.66 7.11
C LYS A 57 11.43 9.47 6.04
N SER A 58 12.73 9.71 6.24
CA SER A 58 13.57 10.41 5.26
C SER A 58 13.97 9.55 4.04
N GLU A 59 13.32 8.41 3.84
CA GLU A 59 13.60 7.46 2.76
C GLU A 59 12.37 7.26 1.87
N PRO A 60 12.55 7.16 0.54
CA PRO A 60 11.45 6.86 -0.36
C PRO A 60 10.87 5.48 -0.05
N THR A 61 9.55 5.37 -0.16
CA THR A 61 8.81 4.11 0.00
C THR A 61 8.02 3.83 -1.26
N TRP A 62 8.08 2.58 -1.73
CA TRP A 62 7.34 2.11 -2.89
C TRP A 62 6.09 1.37 -2.44
N ILE A 63 4.95 1.76 -3.02
CA ILE A 63 3.65 1.20 -2.67
C ILE A 63 3.10 0.41 -3.86
N SER A 64 2.83 -0.87 -3.68
CA SER A 64 2.34 -1.76 -4.75
C SER A 64 1.34 -2.76 -4.20
N THR A 65 0.44 -3.26 -5.06
CA THR A 65 -0.43 -4.41 -4.76
C THR A 65 0.05 -5.70 -5.39
N GLU A 66 1.20 -5.68 -6.07
CA GLU A 66 1.72 -6.88 -6.72
C GLU A 66 2.21 -7.90 -5.69
N GLY A 67 1.64 -9.09 -5.79
CA GLY A 67 1.88 -10.21 -4.93
C GLY A 67 2.11 -11.46 -5.74
N THR A 68 3.21 -11.51 -6.47
CA THR A 68 3.49 -12.59 -7.43
C THR A 68 3.24 -13.96 -6.78
N GLY A 69 2.26 -14.70 -7.30
CA GLY A 69 1.94 -16.06 -6.87
C GLY A 69 1.13 -16.21 -5.57
N VAL A 70 0.60 -15.13 -4.98
CA VAL A 70 -0.26 -15.20 -3.79
C VAL A 70 -1.63 -14.59 -4.11
N PRO A 71 -2.71 -15.39 -4.20
CA PRO A 71 -4.05 -14.93 -4.53
C PRO A 71 -4.74 -14.30 -3.30
N TRP A 72 -4.10 -13.27 -2.74
CA TRP A 72 -4.63 -12.48 -1.65
C TRP A 72 -4.15 -11.04 -1.79
N LEU A 73 -5.06 -10.08 -1.69
CA LEU A 73 -4.76 -8.66 -1.79
C LEU A 73 -3.86 -8.26 -0.63
N HIS A 74 -2.74 -7.64 -0.96
CA HIS A 74 -1.88 -7.00 0.00
C HIS A 74 -1.31 -5.73 -0.60
N VAL A 75 -1.41 -4.64 0.16
CA VAL A 75 -0.74 -3.38 -0.17
C VAL A 75 0.61 -3.41 0.51
N ARG A 76 1.66 -3.43 -0.30
CA ARG A 76 3.04 -3.50 0.13
C ARG A 76 3.63 -2.11 0.25
N PHE A 77 4.42 -1.90 1.29
CA PHE A 77 5.28 -0.74 1.48
C PHE A 77 6.72 -1.25 1.54
N ASP A 78 7.43 -1.19 0.43
CA ASP A 78 8.80 -1.69 0.27
C ASP A 78 9.81 -0.52 0.26
N ARG A 79 11.00 -0.75 0.82
CA ARG A 79 12.13 0.22 0.78
C ARG A 79 12.82 0.31 -0.59
N ARG A 80 12.41 -0.54 -1.53
CA ARG A 80 12.96 -0.65 -2.88
C ARG A 80 11.80 -0.88 -3.87
N PRO A 81 11.96 -0.50 -5.15
CA PRO A 81 10.94 -0.69 -6.19
C PRO A 81 10.81 -2.15 -6.64
N LYS A 82 10.48 -3.04 -5.71
CA LYS A 82 10.18 -4.44 -6.06
C LYS A 82 8.87 -4.46 -6.84
N TYR A 83 8.81 -5.29 -7.87
CA TYR A 83 7.57 -5.53 -8.64
C TYR A 83 7.05 -4.33 -9.44
N PHE A 84 7.87 -3.30 -9.65
CA PHE A 84 7.54 -2.24 -10.60
C PHE A 84 8.08 -2.60 -11.98
N HIS A 85 7.19 -2.68 -12.97
CA HIS A 85 7.56 -2.94 -14.37
C HIS A 85 7.78 -1.65 -15.16
N HIS A 86 7.11 -0.56 -14.76
CA HIS A 86 7.27 0.76 -15.37
C HIS A 86 8.59 1.42 -14.95
N GLU A 87 9.47 1.66 -15.92
CA GLU A 87 10.86 2.06 -15.73
C GLU A 87 11.06 3.33 -14.88
N PRO A 88 10.30 4.42 -15.06
CA PRO A 88 10.37 5.59 -14.18
C PRO A 88 10.16 5.30 -12.69
N PHE A 89 9.39 4.27 -12.33
CA PHE A 89 9.13 3.90 -10.93
C PHE A 89 10.13 2.91 -10.36
N ARG A 90 11.02 2.36 -11.20
CA ARG A 90 12.12 1.46 -10.78
C ARG A 90 13.33 2.21 -10.26
N ARG A 91 13.37 3.53 -10.42
CA ARG A 91 14.48 4.37 -9.98
C ARG A 91 14.17 5.00 -8.63
N ARG A 92 15.18 5.12 -7.78
CA ARG A 92 15.09 5.93 -6.56
C ARG A 92 14.90 7.40 -6.97
N PRO A 93 13.83 8.07 -6.53
CA PRO A 93 13.72 9.49 -6.80
C PRO A 93 14.87 10.24 -6.09
N PRO A 94 15.42 11.30 -6.71
CA PRO A 94 16.42 12.13 -6.05
C PRO A 94 15.85 12.66 -4.73
N LYS A 95 16.74 12.86 -3.75
CA LYS A 95 16.33 13.48 -2.48
C LYS A 95 15.78 14.87 -2.82
N PRO A 96 14.57 15.24 -2.37
CA PRO A 96 14.07 16.58 -2.59
C PRO A 96 15.06 17.60 -2.01
N ASP A 97 15.29 18.70 -2.74
CA ASP A 97 16.09 19.81 -2.24
C ASP A 97 15.58 20.25 -0.88
N ALA A 98 16.50 20.64 0.01
CA ALA A 98 16.11 21.23 1.28
C ALA A 98 15.11 22.38 1.01
N PRO A 99 14.01 22.49 1.79
CA PRO A 99 13.03 23.54 1.56
C PRO A 99 13.76 24.88 1.55
N ARG A 100 13.68 25.58 0.41
CA ARG A 100 14.27 26.92 0.28
C ARG A 100 13.65 27.77 1.38
N ARG A 101 14.46 28.19 2.35
CA ARG A 101 14.03 29.15 3.38
C ARG A 101 13.41 30.33 2.63
N ARG A 102 12.10 30.55 2.79
CA ARG A 102 11.51 31.83 2.43
C ARG A 102 12.23 32.85 3.32
N MET A 103 13.08 33.67 2.71
CA MET A 103 13.57 34.88 3.37
C MET A 103 12.32 35.67 3.73
N ALA A 104 12.01 35.76 5.01
CA ALA A 104 11.03 36.73 5.50
C ALA A 104 11.64 38.09 5.19
N GLY A 105 11.06 38.77 4.19
CA GLY A 105 11.39 40.16 3.89
C GLY A 105 11.08 41.02 5.10
N ILE A 106 12.06 41.85 5.45
CA ILE A 106 12.01 42.91 6.45
C ILE A 106 11.03 44.00 5.99
#